data_AF-A0A2U3CDG5-F1
#
_entry.id   AF-A0A2U3CDG5-F1
#
_cell.length_a   1.000
_cell.length_b   1.000
_cell.length_c   1.000
_cell.angle_alpha   90.00
_cell.angle_beta   90.00
_cell.angle_gamma   90.00
#
_symmetry.space_group_name_H-M   'P 1'
#
loop_
_entity.id
_entity.type
_entity.pdbx_description
1 polymer ?
#
loop_
_entity_poly.entity_id
_entity_poly.type
_entity_poly.pdbx_seq_one_letter_code
_entity_poly.pdbx_strand_id
1 'polypeptide(L)'
;MYLKKEHTLPLVFIGTLQFIILTFIAMIFYTGGTRIDETAQGYSFFTNFFSDLGRTVAYSGKGNLISVILFIVALVGLGLTFLSYFRFIPEIFNSTEEEQKLSKIVAKIGTVAAIAFIGIAFTPANLVTIIHDSLVVTGFTLVSIVLGILLILTIRDQKFSKVYTITYLILILIVLAYGGLFFLIPKIVTYEDLLIRVSMQKLVVYSLLACFLFQSFGIWRHRYQSSS
;
A
#
# COMPACT_ATOMS: atom_id res chain seq x y z
N MET A 1 -2.61 22.55 -7.75
CA MET A 1 -1.35 22.90 -7.06
C MET A 1 -0.33 21.81 -7.38
N TYR A 2 0.57 22.07 -8.31
CA TYR A 2 1.63 21.13 -8.67
C TYR A 2 2.65 21.11 -7.52
N LEU A 3 2.73 20.01 -6.78
CA LEU A 3 3.83 19.80 -5.83
C LEU A 3 5.13 19.79 -6.63
N LYS A 4 6.02 20.75 -6.36
CA LYS A 4 7.34 20.80 -7.02
C LYS A 4 8.11 19.50 -6.75
N LYS A 5 8.87 19.08 -7.76
CA LYS A 5 9.79 17.94 -7.85
C LYS A 5 10.68 17.71 -6.60
N GLU A 6 10.92 18.75 -5.80
CA GLU A 6 11.73 18.73 -4.57
C GLU A 6 11.00 18.25 -3.30
N HIS A 7 9.66 18.21 -3.32
CA HIS A 7 8.86 17.85 -2.15
C HIS A 7 8.39 16.38 -2.13
N THR A 8 8.61 15.63 -3.22
CA THR A 8 8.09 14.25 -3.34
C THR A 8 8.71 13.29 -2.31
N LEU A 9 10.03 13.34 -2.11
CA LEU A 9 10.70 12.47 -1.13
C LEU A 9 10.26 12.80 0.33
N PRO A 10 10.28 14.07 0.78
CA PRO A 10 9.72 14.43 2.09
C PRO A 10 8.28 13.97 2.26
N LEU A 11 7.44 14.09 1.22
CA LEU A 11 6.04 13.66 1.27
C LEU A 11 5.92 12.14 1.45
N VAL A 12 6.68 11.33 0.70
CA VAL A 12 6.67 9.87 0.85
C VAL A 12 7.15 9.45 2.23
N PHE A 13 8.17 10.12 2.75
CA PHE A 13 8.65 9.90 4.11
C PHE A 13 7.59 10.20 5.17
N ILE A 14 7.01 11.40 5.12
CA ILE A 14 5.98 11.86 6.07
C ILE A 14 4.75 10.96 5.99
N GLY A 15 4.25 10.67 4.78
CA GLY A 15 3.06 9.83 4.59
C GLY A 15 3.26 8.40 5.08
N THR A 16 4.45 7.83 4.85
CA THR A 16 4.76 6.48 5.35
C THR A 16 4.86 6.44 6.86
N LEU A 17 5.59 7.39 7.46
CA LEU A 17 5.75 7.46 8.91
C LEU A 17 4.42 7.72 9.61
N GLN A 18 3.60 8.62 9.03
CA GLN A 18 2.25 8.90 9.50
C GLN A 18 1.37 7.65 9.47
N PHE A 19 1.39 6.87 8.38
CA PHE A 19 0.62 5.63 8.30
C PHE A 19 1.03 4.64 9.39
N ILE A 20 2.34 4.43 9.59
CA ILE A 20 2.87 3.50 10.59
C ILE A 20 2.45 3.94 12.00
N ILE A 21 2.67 5.21 12.34
CA ILE A 21 2.36 5.74 13.67
C ILE A 21 0.85 5.66 13.94
N LEU A 22 0.02 6.16 13.03
CA LEU A 22 -1.43 6.19 13.25
C LEU A 22 -2.06 4.80 13.26
N THR A 23 -1.60 3.86 12.42
CA THR A 23 -2.09 2.49 12.48
C THR A 23 -1.63 1.78 13.76
N PHE A 24 -0.42 2.03 14.24
CA PHE A 24 0.03 1.51 15.55
C PHE A 24 -0.84 2.05 16.69
N ILE A 25 -1.12 3.36 16.72
CA ILE A 25 -2.00 3.95 17.72
C ILE A 25 -3.43 3.37 17.58
N ALA A 26 -3.93 3.19 16.36
CA ALA A 26 -5.23 2.57 16.12
C ALA A 26 -5.32 1.14 16.68
N MET A 27 -4.26 0.34 16.58
CA MET A 27 -4.19 -1.00 17.16
C MET A 27 -4.33 -0.97 18.69
N ILE A 28 -3.76 0.04 19.37
CA ILE A 28 -3.91 0.22 20.82
C ILE A 28 -5.37 0.50 21.20
N PHE A 29 -6.08 1.27 20.39
CA PHE A 29 -7.48 1.66 20.64
C PHE A 29 -8.52 0.69 20.06
N TYR A 30 -8.10 -0.36 19.35
CA TYR A 30 -9.01 -1.33 18.75
C TYR A 30 -9.75 -2.13 19.84
N THR A 31 -11.07 -2.23 19.70
CA THR A 31 -11.92 -2.67 20.82
C THR A 31 -12.02 -4.19 21.03
N GLY A 32 -11.39 -4.99 20.17
CA GLY A 32 -11.17 -6.41 20.41
C GLY A 32 -11.83 -7.34 19.39
N GLY A 33 -11.48 -8.61 19.49
CA GLY A 33 -11.96 -9.70 18.67
C GLY A 33 -11.21 -9.86 17.35
N THR A 34 -11.21 -11.10 16.87
CA THR A 34 -10.70 -11.51 15.56
C THR A 34 -11.83 -12.18 14.78
N ARG A 35 -11.60 -12.46 13.50
CA ARG A 35 -12.59 -13.12 12.63
C ARG A 35 -13.09 -14.48 13.16
N ILE A 36 -12.28 -15.15 13.98
CA ILE A 36 -12.52 -16.52 14.47
C ILE A 36 -12.61 -16.61 16.00
N ASP A 37 -12.35 -15.52 16.71
CA ASP A 37 -12.44 -15.44 18.17
C ASP A 37 -12.88 -14.03 18.56
N GLU A 38 -14.17 -13.87 18.87
CA GLU A 38 -14.77 -12.61 19.31
C GLU A 38 -14.36 -12.22 20.75
N THR A 39 -13.84 -13.16 21.53
CA THR A 39 -13.45 -12.95 22.93
C THR A 39 -12.04 -12.39 23.09
N ALA A 40 -11.23 -12.44 22.02
CA ALA A 40 -9.89 -11.91 21.98
C ALA A 40 -9.85 -10.43 22.43
N GLN A 41 -8.93 -10.12 23.33
CA GLN A 41 -8.76 -8.76 23.86
C GLN A 41 -7.92 -7.91 22.89
N GLY A 42 -8.41 -6.72 22.55
CA GLY A 42 -7.68 -5.76 21.73
C GLY A 42 -7.31 -6.26 20.32
N TYR A 43 -6.31 -5.61 19.71
CA TYR A 43 -5.84 -5.98 18.37
C TYR A 43 -4.82 -7.11 18.41
N SER A 44 -5.06 -8.17 17.64
CA SER A 44 -4.13 -9.27 17.46
C SER A 44 -3.37 -9.13 16.15
N PHE A 45 -2.07 -8.81 16.20
CA PHE A 45 -1.27 -8.43 15.02
C PHE A 45 -1.30 -9.47 13.88
N PHE A 46 -1.29 -10.75 14.23
CA PHE A 46 -1.21 -11.86 13.28
C PHE A 46 -2.57 -12.44 12.88
N THR A 47 -3.67 -11.99 13.50
CA THR A 47 -5.02 -12.52 13.23
C THR A 47 -6.06 -11.42 12.98
N ASN A 48 -5.65 -10.15 13.02
CA ASN A 48 -6.42 -9.03 12.51
C ASN A 48 -5.77 -8.40 11.27
N PHE A 49 -6.58 -8.17 10.25
CA PHE A 49 -6.17 -7.40 9.08
C PHE A 49 -5.95 -5.94 9.46
N PHE A 50 -5.20 -5.19 8.66
CA PHE A 50 -5.13 -3.72 8.82
C PHE A 50 -6.51 -3.09 8.69
N SER A 51 -7.32 -3.59 7.75
CA SER A 51 -8.68 -3.11 7.53
C SER A 51 -9.64 -3.35 8.70
N ASP A 52 -9.31 -4.25 9.63
CA ASP A 52 -10.11 -4.44 10.84
C ASP A 52 -10.12 -3.17 11.71
N LEU A 53 -9.04 -2.39 11.68
CA LEU A 53 -8.96 -1.09 12.35
C LEU A 53 -10.03 -0.11 11.85
N GLY A 54 -10.49 -0.28 10.59
CA GLY A 54 -11.52 0.53 9.95
C GLY A 54 -12.95 0.02 10.12
N ARG A 55 -13.19 -1.04 10.91
CA ARG A 55 -14.55 -1.52 11.21
C ARG A 55 -15.22 -0.61 12.22
N THR A 56 -16.46 -0.19 11.97
CA THR A 56 -17.22 0.65 12.92
C THR A 56 -17.61 -0.10 14.19
N VAL A 57 -17.83 -1.41 14.07
CA VAL A 57 -17.99 -2.36 15.16
C VAL A 57 -16.95 -3.45 14.98
N ALA A 58 -16.09 -3.63 15.99
CA ALA A 58 -15.05 -4.65 15.98
C ALA A 58 -15.66 -6.06 16.13
N TYR A 59 -14.84 -7.10 15.97
CA TYR A 59 -15.31 -8.48 16.11
C TYR A 59 -15.81 -8.81 17.52
N SER A 60 -15.36 -8.11 18.55
CA SER A 60 -15.91 -8.21 19.92
C SER A 60 -17.35 -7.68 20.08
N GLY A 61 -17.97 -7.15 19.02
CA GLY A 61 -19.28 -6.51 19.06
C GLY A 61 -19.28 -5.08 19.62
N LYS A 62 -18.13 -4.56 20.05
CA LYS A 62 -17.99 -3.21 20.61
C LYS A 62 -17.75 -2.16 19.52
N GLY A 63 -18.31 -0.97 19.70
CA GLY A 63 -18.05 0.18 18.82
C GLY A 63 -16.56 0.57 18.82
N ASN A 64 -16.01 0.91 17.66
CA ASN A 64 -14.56 1.01 17.43
C ASN A 64 -14.13 2.40 16.89
N LEU A 65 -14.81 3.46 17.35
CA LEU A 65 -14.74 4.80 16.75
C LEU A 65 -13.33 5.39 16.67
N ILE A 66 -12.53 5.30 17.75
CA ILE A 66 -11.19 5.89 17.80
C ILE A 66 -10.27 5.21 16.79
N SER A 67 -10.24 3.88 16.77
CA SER A 67 -9.48 3.10 15.79
C SER A 67 -9.89 3.43 14.35
N VAL A 68 -11.20 3.55 14.09
CA VAL A 68 -11.72 3.89 12.75
C VAL A 68 -11.24 5.24 12.26
N ILE A 69 -11.33 6.29 13.09
CA ILE A 69 -10.88 7.63 12.72
C ILE A 69 -9.38 7.61 12.43
N LEU A 70 -8.58 6.97 13.29
CA LEU A 70 -7.13 6.86 13.11
C LEU A 70 -6.78 6.09 11.83
N PHE A 71 -7.47 4.98 11.55
CA PHE A 71 -7.30 4.20 10.32
C PHE A 71 -7.66 5.00 9.07
N ILE A 72 -8.77 5.76 9.11
CA ILE A 72 -9.17 6.62 7.99
C ILE A 72 -8.09 7.65 7.71
N VAL A 73 -7.63 8.38 8.73
CA VAL A 73 -6.59 9.40 8.55
C VAL A 73 -5.29 8.76 8.07
N ALA A 74 -4.91 7.59 8.62
CA ALA A 74 -3.74 6.82 8.19
C ALA A 74 -3.80 6.50 6.70
N LEU A 75 -4.87 5.83 6.26
CA LEU A 75 -4.97 5.30 4.91
C LEU A 75 -5.24 6.39 3.86
N VAL A 76 -5.98 7.44 4.21
CA VAL A 76 -6.15 8.62 3.35
C VAL A 76 -4.82 9.36 3.18
N GLY A 77 -4.07 9.59 4.26
CA GLY A 77 -2.76 10.24 4.20
C GLY A 77 -1.77 9.47 3.32
N LEU A 78 -1.71 8.15 3.48
CA LEU A 78 -0.91 7.28 2.62
C LEU A 78 -1.38 7.28 1.16
N GLY A 79 -2.70 7.20 0.94
CA GLY A 79 -3.28 7.24 -0.40
C GLY A 79 -2.98 8.53 -1.16
N LEU A 80 -3.07 9.69 -0.49
CA LEU A 80 -2.69 10.99 -1.06
C LEU A 80 -1.19 11.09 -1.36
N THR A 81 -0.37 10.45 -0.52
CA THR A 81 1.08 10.33 -0.73
C THR A 81 1.38 9.53 -2.01
N PHE A 82 0.76 8.35 -2.17
CA PHE A 82 0.90 7.54 -3.38
C PHE A 82 0.34 8.23 -4.63
N LEU A 83 -0.79 8.91 -4.51
CA LEU A 83 -1.37 9.71 -5.60
C LEU A 83 -0.35 10.76 -6.11
N SER A 84 0.35 11.42 -5.19
CA SER A 84 1.36 12.41 -5.52
C SER A 84 2.61 11.77 -6.12
N TYR A 85 3.08 10.65 -5.55
CA TYR A 85 4.20 9.87 -6.07
C TYR A 85 3.97 9.40 -7.51
N PHE A 86 2.82 8.79 -7.81
CA PHE A 86 2.55 8.26 -9.15
C PHE A 86 2.42 9.35 -10.21
N ARG A 87 1.87 10.52 -9.85
CA ARG A 87 1.83 11.69 -10.76
C ARG A 87 3.21 12.22 -11.10
N PHE A 88 4.20 11.99 -10.25
CA PHE A 88 5.56 12.44 -10.44
C PHE A 88 6.41 11.49 -11.30
N ILE A 89 6.02 10.22 -11.44
CA ILE A 89 6.73 9.20 -12.24
C ILE A 89 7.08 9.65 -13.68
N PRO A 90 6.19 10.32 -14.45
CA PRO A 90 6.52 10.78 -15.80
C PRO A 90 7.61 11.85 -15.89
N GLU A 91 7.92 12.54 -14.79
CA GLU A 91 9.03 13.51 -14.74
C GLU A 91 10.38 12.87 -14.43
N ILE A 92 10.36 11.61 -13.99
CA ILE A 92 11.55 10.80 -13.73
C ILE A 92 11.91 10.03 -14.99
N PHE A 93 10.91 9.36 -15.58
CA PHE A 93 11.08 8.47 -16.71
C PHE A 93 10.59 9.16 -17.99
N ASN A 94 11.47 9.92 -18.63
CA ASN A 94 11.16 10.73 -19.81
C ASN A 94 12.30 10.83 -20.84
N SER A 95 13.33 9.97 -20.74
CA SER A 95 14.51 10.06 -21.61
C SER A 95 14.22 9.63 -23.05
N THR A 96 13.25 8.73 -23.25
CA THR A 96 12.78 8.27 -24.56
C THR A 96 11.25 8.37 -24.68
N GLU A 97 10.71 8.36 -25.90
CA GLU A 97 9.26 8.40 -26.12
C GLU A 97 8.55 7.18 -25.50
N GLU A 98 9.15 5.98 -25.62
CA GLU A 98 8.59 4.75 -25.04
C GLU A 98 8.57 4.81 -23.51
N GLU A 99 9.66 5.23 -22.90
CA GLU A 99 9.76 5.44 -21.45
C GLU A 99 8.73 6.46 -20.95
N GLN A 100 8.58 7.57 -21.67
CA GLN A 100 7.59 8.60 -21.34
C GLN A 100 6.14 8.08 -21.48
N LYS A 101 5.87 7.21 -22.46
CA LYS A 101 4.56 6.59 -22.64
C LYS A 101 4.25 5.63 -21.49
N LEU A 102 5.19 4.75 -21.15
CA LEU A 102 5.04 3.78 -20.06
C LEU A 102 4.90 4.48 -18.69
N SER A 103 5.68 5.53 -18.44
CA SER A 103 5.62 6.29 -17.19
C SER A 103 4.28 7.04 -17.03
N LYS A 104 3.70 7.57 -18.12
CA LYS A 104 2.34 8.12 -18.14
C LYS A 104 1.27 7.05 -17.85
N ILE A 105 1.46 5.81 -18.33
CA ILE A 105 0.56 4.68 -17.99
C ILE A 105 0.66 4.37 -16.50
N VAL A 106 1.87 4.31 -15.93
CA VAL A 106 2.09 4.16 -14.48
C VAL A 106 1.35 5.23 -13.70
N ALA A 107 1.48 6.50 -14.09
CA ALA A 107 0.80 7.60 -13.40
C ALA A 107 -0.73 7.44 -13.37
N LYS A 108 -1.32 7.00 -14.49
CA LYS A 108 -2.77 6.76 -14.60
C LYS A 108 -3.21 5.58 -13.74
N ILE A 109 -2.60 4.41 -13.92
CA ILE A 109 -2.98 3.18 -13.19
C ILE A 109 -2.71 3.36 -11.69
N GLY A 110 -1.55 3.91 -11.32
CA GLY A 110 -1.19 4.19 -9.93
C GLY A 110 -2.13 5.21 -9.27
N THR A 111 -2.61 6.21 -10.01
CA THR A 111 -3.65 7.13 -9.51
C THR A 111 -4.93 6.38 -9.15
N VAL A 112 -5.40 5.47 -10.01
CA VAL A 112 -6.58 4.65 -9.73
C VAL A 112 -6.34 3.71 -8.54
N ALA A 113 -5.16 3.10 -8.43
CA ALA A 113 -4.78 2.28 -7.28
C ALA A 113 -4.80 3.08 -5.97
N ALA A 114 -4.25 4.29 -5.97
CA ALA A 114 -4.25 5.18 -4.82
C ALA A 114 -5.67 5.59 -4.40
N ILE A 115 -6.54 5.89 -5.38
CA ILE A 115 -7.96 6.17 -5.13
C ILE A 115 -8.67 4.94 -4.54
N ALA A 116 -8.37 3.73 -5.04
CA ALA A 116 -8.93 2.50 -4.47
C ALA A 116 -8.52 2.33 -3.00
N PHE A 117 -7.24 2.56 -2.65
CA PHE A 117 -6.80 2.53 -1.26
C PHE A 117 -7.47 3.59 -0.38
N ILE A 118 -7.69 4.81 -0.89
CA ILE A 118 -8.49 5.83 -0.19
C ILE A 118 -9.93 5.34 0.01
N GLY A 119 -10.53 4.71 -0.99
CA GLY A 119 -11.88 4.14 -0.90
C GLY A 119 -12.01 3.08 0.20
N ILE A 120 -10.99 2.25 0.42
CA ILE A 120 -10.97 1.26 1.51
C ILE A 120 -11.16 1.94 2.88
N ALA A 121 -10.59 3.14 3.07
CA ALA A 121 -10.73 3.90 4.31
C ALA A 121 -12.19 4.22 4.63
N PHE A 122 -12.99 4.52 3.61
CA PHE A 122 -14.39 4.93 3.74
C PHE A 122 -15.39 3.79 3.55
N THR A 123 -14.93 2.55 3.47
CA THR A 123 -15.80 1.37 3.27
C THR A 123 -15.58 0.37 4.41
N PRO A 124 -16.12 0.61 5.62
CA PRO A 124 -15.96 -0.30 6.75
C PRO A 124 -16.40 -1.72 6.39
N ALA A 125 -15.51 -2.70 6.57
CA ALA A 125 -15.73 -4.07 6.13
C ALA A 125 -16.93 -4.74 6.80
N ASN A 126 -17.36 -4.27 7.97
CA ASN A 126 -18.55 -4.77 8.67
C ASN A 126 -19.88 -4.20 8.12
N LEU A 127 -19.85 -3.15 7.30
CA LEU A 127 -21.04 -2.51 6.75
C LEU A 127 -21.20 -2.78 5.25
N VAL A 128 -20.10 -2.74 4.49
CA VAL A 128 -20.13 -2.80 3.02
C VAL A 128 -19.05 -3.74 2.49
N THR A 129 -19.04 -4.98 2.99
CA THR A 129 -17.99 -5.99 2.74
C THR A 129 -17.67 -6.17 1.26
N ILE A 130 -18.68 -6.30 0.39
CA ILE A 130 -18.48 -6.54 -1.04
C ILE A 130 -17.69 -5.39 -1.69
N ILE A 131 -18.04 -4.14 -1.37
CA ILE A 131 -17.36 -2.95 -1.91
C ILE A 131 -15.96 -2.86 -1.33
N HIS A 132 -15.81 -3.06 -0.03
CA HIS A 132 -14.51 -3.06 0.66
C HIS A 132 -13.53 -4.06 0.01
N ASP A 133 -13.95 -5.33 -0.10
CA ASP A 133 -13.11 -6.39 -0.66
C ASP A 133 -12.79 -6.14 -2.14
N SER A 134 -13.74 -5.61 -2.91
CA SER A 134 -13.51 -5.23 -4.31
C SER A 134 -12.45 -4.14 -4.44
N LEU A 135 -12.45 -3.13 -3.55
CA LEU A 135 -11.45 -2.06 -3.53
C LEU A 135 -10.08 -2.57 -3.09
N VAL A 136 -10.02 -3.48 -2.12
CA VAL A 136 -8.78 -4.16 -1.69
C VAL A 136 -8.16 -4.90 -2.87
N VAL A 137 -8.92 -5.79 -3.52
CA VAL A 137 -8.45 -6.58 -4.68
C VAL A 137 -8.02 -5.66 -5.82
N THR A 138 -8.82 -4.63 -6.12
CA THR A 138 -8.50 -3.65 -7.17
C THR A 138 -7.21 -2.91 -6.86
N GLY A 139 -7.06 -2.35 -5.65
CA GLY A 139 -5.87 -1.60 -5.26
C GLY A 139 -4.58 -2.42 -5.36
N PHE A 140 -4.58 -3.64 -4.80
CA PHE A 140 -3.41 -4.52 -4.87
C PHE A 140 -3.13 -5.03 -6.30
N THR A 141 -4.16 -5.31 -7.10
CA THR A 141 -3.96 -5.71 -8.50
C THR A 141 -3.33 -4.60 -9.32
N LEU A 142 -3.88 -3.39 -9.23
CA LEU A 142 -3.37 -2.23 -9.97
C LEU A 142 -1.96 -1.85 -9.53
N VAL A 143 -1.65 -1.92 -8.22
CA VAL A 143 -0.28 -1.64 -7.76
C VAL A 143 0.71 -2.70 -8.26
N SER A 144 0.29 -3.97 -8.39
CA SER A 144 1.12 -5.03 -8.99
C SER A 144 1.50 -4.72 -10.43
N ILE A 145 0.53 -4.26 -11.23
CA ILE A 145 0.75 -3.85 -12.63
C ILE A 145 1.72 -2.66 -12.67
N VAL A 146 1.52 -1.66 -11.82
CA VAL A 146 2.42 -0.51 -11.70
C VAL A 146 3.85 -0.93 -11.39
N LEU A 147 4.03 -1.83 -10.42
CA LEU A 147 5.35 -2.34 -10.05
C LEU A 147 6.00 -3.10 -11.20
N GLY A 148 5.24 -3.86 -11.98
CA GLY A 148 5.75 -4.54 -13.18
C GLY A 148 6.25 -3.57 -14.24
N ILE A 149 5.51 -2.50 -14.50
CA ILE A 149 5.94 -1.47 -15.46
C ILE A 149 7.16 -0.70 -14.93
N LEU A 150 7.19 -0.35 -13.64
CA LEU A 150 8.35 0.30 -13.01
C LEU A 150 9.60 -0.59 -13.03
N LEU A 151 9.45 -1.90 -12.85
CA LEU A 151 10.54 -2.85 -13.01
C LEU A 151 11.09 -2.82 -14.45
N ILE A 152 10.23 -2.85 -15.46
CA ILE A 152 10.65 -2.76 -16.87
C ILE A 152 11.38 -1.45 -17.15
N LEU A 153 10.83 -0.32 -16.68
CA LEU A 153 11.46 1.00 -16.83
C LEU A 153 12.86 1.05 -16.22
N THR A 154 13.01 0.53 -15.01
CA THR A 154 14.29 0.53 -14.27
C THR A 154 15.31 -0.49 -14.78
N ILE A 155 14.89 -1.56 -15.47
CA ILE A 155 15.82 -2.47 -16.17
C ILE A 155 16.37 -1.80 -17.44
N ARG A 156 15.53 -1.02 -18.14
CA ARG A 156 15.89 -0.39 -19.42
C ARG A 156 16.76 0.85 -19.24
N ASP A 157 16.59 1.57 -18.14
CA ASP A 157 17.44 2.72 -17.81
C ASP A 157 18.81 2.26 -17.28
N GLN A 158 19.82 2.27 -18.15
CA GLN A 158 21.19 1.87 -17.81
C GLN A 158 21.84 2.73 -16.72
N LYS A 159 21.34 3.95 -16.49
CA LYS A 159 21.84 4.85 -15.43
C LYS A 159 21.17 4.58 -14.09
N PHE A 160 20.04 3.87 -14.09
CA PHE A 160 19.34 3.53 -12.87
C PHE A 160 20.09 2.45 -12.09
N SER A 161 20.27 2.67 -10.77
CA SER A 161 21.02 1.71 -9.96
C SER A 161 20.27 0.39 -9.82
N LYS A 162 20.98 -0.72 -10.11
CA LYS A 162 20.47 -2.09 -10.04
C LYS A 162 19.86 -2.44 -8.68
N VAL A 163 20.32 -1.80 -7.60
CA VAL A 163 19.77 -2.02 -6.26
C VAL A 163 18.29 -1.65 -6.21
N TYR A 164 17.90 -0.54 -6.83
CA TYR A 164 16.49 -0.11 -6.88
C TYR A 164 15.67 -1.04 -7.78
N THR A 165 16.22 -1.49 -8.91
CA THR A 165 15.56 -2.48 -9.78
C THR A 165 15.26 -3.79 -9.03
N ILE A 166 16.22 -4.29 -8.23
CA ILE A 166 16.05 -5.50 -7.42
C ILE A 166 14.92 -5.31 -6.38
N THR A 167 14.79 -4.13 -5.77
CA THR A 167 13.68 -3.91 -4.82
C THR A 167 12.30 -3.94 -5.48
N TYR A 168 12.15 -3.48 -6.73
CA TYR A 168 10.90 -3.67 -7.47
C TYR A 168 10.63 -5.14 -7.77
N LEU A 169 11.67 -5.91 -8.14
CA LEU A 169 11.55 -7.36 -8.38
C LEU A 169 11.12 -8.13 -7.12
N ILE A 170 11.76 -7.87 -5.98
CA ILE A 170 11.38 -8.52 -4.71
C ILE A 170 9.93 -8.17 -4.36
N LEU A 171 9.57 -6.89 -4.48
CA LEU A 171 8.23 -6.44 -4.11
C LEU A 171 7.14 -7.04 -5.00
N ILE A 172 7.34 -7.11 -6.32
CA ILE A 172 6.34 -7.72 -7.20
C ILE A 172 6.13 -9.20 -6.87
N LEU A 173 7.20 -9.94 -6.53
CA LEU A 173 7.07 -11.34 -6.10
C LEU A 173 6.26 -11.48 -4.82
N ILE A 174 6.49 -10.60 -3.83
CA ILE A 174 5.73 -10.59 -2.57
C ILE A 174 4.24 -10.29 -2.83
N VAL A 175 3.93 -9.29 -3.66
CA VAL A 175 2.55 -8.92 -3.97
C VAL A 175 1.84 -10.02 -4.78
N LEU A 176 2.53 -10.63 -5.76
CA LEU A 176 1.98 -11.75 -6.51
C LEU A 176 1.76 -12.99 -5.63
N ALA A 177 2.66 -13.29 -4.69
CA ALA A 177 2.47 -14.36 -3.73
C ALA A 177 1.23 -14.13 -2.86
N TYR A 178 1.02 -12.90 -2.39
CA TYR A 178 -0.20 -12.54 -1.65
C TYR A 178 -1.46 -12.63 -2.51
N GLY A 179 -1.42 -12.15 -3.76
CA GLY A 179 -2.52 -12.33 -4.71
C GLY A 179 -2.84 -13.81 -4.95
N GLY A 180 -1.82 -14.66 -5.06
CA GLY A 180 -1.94 -16.11 -5.19
C GLY A 180 -2.69 -16.77 -4.03
N LEU A 181 -2.56 -16.25 -2.81
CA LEU A 181 -3.32 -16.76 -1.65
C LEU A 181 -4.83 -16.65 -1.79
N PHE A 182 -5.33 -15.72 -2.62
CA PHE A 182 -6.78 -15.63 -2.88
C PHE A 182 -7.30 -16.83 -3.68
N PHE A 183 -6.46 -17.45 -4.49
CA PHE A 183 -6.79 -18.67 -5.22
C PHE A 183 -6.55 -19.93 -4.37
N LEU A 184 -5.45 -19.97 -3.61
CA LEU A 184 -5.07 -21.13 -2.80
C LEU A 184 -5.94 -21.31 -1.55
N ILE A 185 -6.35 -20.21 -0.91
CA ILE A 185 -7.13 -20.21 0.33
C ILE A 185 -8.40 -19.40 0.09
N PRO A 186 -9.37 -19.82 -0.74
CA PRO A 186 -10.46 -18.95 -1.20
C PRO A 186 -11.38 -18.44 -0.08
N LYS A 187 -11.43 -19.15 1.05
CA LYS A 187 -12.16 -18.75 2.26
C LYS A 187 -11.26 -18.93 3.47
N ILE A 188 -11.38 -18.02 4.44
CA ILE A 188 -10.73 -18.16 5.74
C ILE A 188 -11.67 -18.97 6.63
N VAL A 189 -11.30 -20.22 6.89
CA VAL A 189 -12.11 -21.14 7.70
C VAL A 189 -11.37 -21.52 8.97
N THR A 190 -10.04 -21.65 8.92
CA THR A 190 -9.23 -22.04 10.07
C THR A 190 -8.41 -20.89 10.65
N TYR A 191 -7.80 -21.14 11.81
CA TYR A 191 -6.83 -20.23 12.41
C TYR A 191 -5.59 -20.04 11.51
N GLU A 192 -5.10 -21.12 10.92
CA GLU A 192 -3.93 -21.14 10.05
C GLU A 192 -4.18 -20.34 8.76
N ASP A 193 -5.37 -20.47 8.16
CA ASP A 193 -5.78 -19.67 7.00
C ASP A 193 -5.72 -18.17 7.31
N LEU A 194 -6.24 -17.79 8.48
CA LEU A 194 -6.27 -16.42 8.95
C LEU A 194 -4.85 -15.92 9.21
N LEU A 195 -4.06 -16.70 9.93
CA LEU A 195 -2.67 -16.40 10.28
C LEU A 195 -1.84 -16.11 9.02
N ILE A 196 -1.91 -16.99 8.01
CA ILE A 196 -1.15 -16.85 6.76
C ILE A 196 -1.60 -15.60 5.99
N ARG A 197 -2.91 -15.42 5.81
CA ARG A 197 -3.45 -14.29 5.02
C ARG A 197 -3.18 -12.94 5.68
N VAL A 198 -3.33 -12.85 7.01
CA VAL A 198 -3.05 -11.61 7.75
C VAL A 198 -1.56 -11.31 7.75
N SER A 199 -0.72 -12.31 8.03
CA SER A 199 0.74 -12.13 8.04
C SER A 199 1.27 -11.69 6.67
N MET A 200 0.78 -12.30 5.59
CA MET A 200 1.15 -11.90 4.24
C MET A 200 0.63 -10.51 3.86
N GLN A 201 -0.55 -10.09 4.36
CA GLN A 201 -0.97 -8.71 4.23
C GLN A 201 0.01 -7.76 4.94
N LYS A 202 0.45 -8.05 6.17
CA LYS A 202 1.44 -7.23 6.87
C LYS A 202 2.73 -7.12 6.07
N LEU A 203 3.23 -8.27 5.60
CA LEU A 203 4.45 -8.34 4.80
C LEU A 203 4.34 -7.47 3.54
N VAL A 204 3.27 -7.62 2.77
CA VAL A 204 3.03 -6.82 1.56
C VAL A 204 2.96 -5.33 1.87
N VAL A 205 2.16 -4.94 2.86
CA VAL A 205 1.97 -3.52 3.20
C VAL A 205 3.30 -2.90 3.64
N TYR A 206 4.03 -3.51 4.58
CA TYR A 206 5.30 -2.96 5.03
C TYR A 206 6.38 -3.00 3.93
N SER A 207 6.37 -4.02 3.06
CA SER A 207 7.30 -4.09 1.92
C SER A 207 7.00 -2.99 0.88
N LEU A 208 5.72 -2.68 0.63
CA LEU A 208 5.31 -1.57 -0.23
C LEU A 208 5.83 -0.24 0.34
N LEU A 209 5.62 0.00 1.63
CA LEU A 209 6.09 1.21 2.31
C LEU A 209 7.62 1.35 2.24
N ALA A 210 8.36 0.28 2.58
CA ALA A 210 9.81 0.27 2.53
C ALA A 210 10.35 0.50 1.11
N CYS A 211 9.73 -0.13 0.10
CA CYS A 211 10.10 0.04 -1.29
C CYS A 211 9.89 1.48 -1.74
N PHE A 212 8.71 2.08 -1.54
CA PHE A 212 8.47 3.46 -1.98
C PHE A 212 9.37 4.48 -1.26
N LEU A 213 9.68 4.27 0.02
CA LEU A 213 10.70 5.07 0.73
C LEU A 213 12.08 4.95 0.07
N PHE A 214 12.54 3.72 -0.14
CA PHE A 214 13.86 3.45 -0.71
C PHE A 214 13.98 3.98 -2.15
N GLN A 215 12.94 3.80 -2.96
CA GLN A 215 12.86 4.30 -4.32
C GLN A 215 12.88 5.82 -4.38
N SER A 216 12.15 6.49 -3.48
CA SER A 216 12.15 7.94 -3.41
C SER A 216 13.56 8.48 -3.13
N PHE A 217 14.35 7.78 -2.31
CA PHE A 217 15.76 8.11 -2.07
C PHE A 217 16.62 7.87 -3.31
N GLY A 218 16.40 6.77 -4.03
CA GLY A 218 17.11 6.46 -5.26
C GLY A 218 16.88 7.45 -6.39
N ILE A 219 15.63 7.84 -6.59
CA ILE A 219 15.21 8.85 -7.54
C ILE A 219 15.87 10.20 -7.20
N TRP A 220 15.90 10.56 -5.91
CA TRP A 220 16.59 11.78 -5.46
C TRP A 220 18.10 11.74 -5.79
N ARG A 221 18.77 10.61 -5.57
CA ARG A 221 20.21 10.45 -5.85
C ARG A 221 20.55 10.42 -7.34
N HIS A 222 19.78 9.71 -8.16
CA HIS A 222 19.97 9.64 -9.62
C HIS A 222 19.89 11.02 -10.27
N ARG A 223 19.05 11.91 -9.73
CA ARG A 223 18.89 13.29 -10.21
C ARG A 223 20.15 14.15 -10.09
N TYR A 224 20.89 14.03 -8.99
CA TYR A 224 22.10 14.84 -8.78
C TYR A 224 23.29 14.39 -9.63
N GLN A 225 23.29 13.15 -10.12
CA GLN A 225 24.36 12.62 -10.98
C GLN A 225 24.11 12.86 -12.48
N SER A 226 22.86 13.15 -12.87
CA SER A 226 22.47 13.44 -14.25
C SER A 226 22.46 14.94 -14.59
N SER A 227 22.73 15.78 -13.59
CA SER A 227 22.80 17.25 -13.71
C SER A 227 24.25 17.79 -13.79
N SER A 228 25.23 16.89 -13.80
CA SER A 228 26.68 17.12 -13.85
C SER A 228 27.28 16.45 -15.07
#